data_AF-G2P580-F1
#
_entry.id   AF-G2P580-F1
#
_cell.length_a   1.000
_cell.length_b   1.000
_cell.length_c   1.000
_cell.angle_alpha   90.00
_cell.angle_beta   90.00
_cell.angle_gamma   90.00
#
_symmetry.space_group_name_H-M   'P 1'
#
loop_
_entity.id
_entity.type
_entity.pdbx_description
1 polymer ?
#
loop_
_entity_poly.entity_id
_entity_poly.type
_entity_poly.pdbx_seq_one_letter_code
_entity_poly.pdbx_strand_id
1 'polypeptide(L)'
;MESAGHHSDSLVVLTALDVEYEAVRAHLVDPRPQLHPSGTLFEVGRLDGTPWRVALAELGDGNQGAAVLTERAIAMFHPRAVAFVGVAGALKGDIELGDVVVATHVYAYHGGKDEDGEFHSRPRVWPVRQELDQLARYARRSGSWTGLLPERSPGASCPAVHLKPVAAGEVVLNSADSPLRRQLRRNYQDAAAIEMEGAGVAQAAHLNAALPALIVRGISDRADGEKYDADAEGWQSRAARNAAAFAFSVLRELPPGGGPALPGPGTPTGPAPERFPEGPSAPAPAQPSAPFPHPDAGTPADDTGPAAHRQLLRWARRFSDDLDLVDSPRPDRGTGSPPQLSGGLYVRRAVQDRAVEALYDGDPKAVLVTGDAGNGKSSLLWASPGI
;
A
#
# COMPACT_ATOMS: atom_id res chain seq x y z
N MET A 1 -38.34 15.58 -6.67
CA MET A 1 -37.57 14.34 -6.54
C MET A 1 -36.16 14.66 -7.04
N GLU A 2 -35.38 15.28 -6.16
CA GLU A 2 -34.00 15.68 -6.43
C GLU A 2 -33.09 14.46 -6.42
N SER A 3 -32.40 14.23 -7.52
CA SER A 3 -31.20 13.40 -7.59
C SER A 3 -30.39 13.88 -8.81
N ALA A 4 -29.87 15.10 -8.70
CA ALA A 4 -28.76 15.55 -9.53
C ALA A 4 -27.48 15.19 -8.77
N GLY A 5 -26.57 14.47 -9.43
CA GLY A 5 -25.42 13.82 -8.81
C GLY A 5 -24.57 14.77 -7.97
N HIS A 6 -24.43 14.45 -6.69
CA HIS A 6 -23.47 15.08 -5.78
C HIS A 6 -22.06 14.75 -6.27
N HIS A 7 -21.40 15.70 -6.94
CA HIS A 7 -19.96 15.62 -7.19
C HIS A 7 -19.27 16.35 -6.03
N SER A 8 -18.41 15.65 -5.30
CA SER A 8 -17.97 16.04 -3.94
C SER A 8 -16.90 17.13 -3.93
N ASP A 9 -16.98 18.02 -2.94
CA ASP A 9 -15.94 19.02 -2.58
C ASP A 9 -14.75 18.37 -1.84
N SER A 10 -14.43 17.11 -2.15
CA SER A 10 -13.42 16.31 -1.45
C SER A 10 -12.28 15.90 -2.37
N LEU A 11 -11.06 15.95 -1.83
CA LEU A 11 -9.86 15.37 -2.41
C LEU A 11 -9.34 14.29 -1.44
N VAL A 12 -8.68 13.29 -1.99
CA VAL A 12 -7.94 12.31 -1.20
C VAL A 12 -6.46 12.48 -1.50
N VAL A 13 -5.63 12.62 -0.46
CA VAL A 13 -4.17 12.62 -0.58
C VAL A 13 -3.63 11.45 0.23
N LEU A 14 -2.83 10.60 -0.39
CA LEU A 14 -2.28 9.42 0.24
C LEU A 14 -0.75 9.53 0.26
N THR A 15 -0.13 8.92 1.27
CA THR A 15 1.32 8.86 1.46
C THR A 15 1.72 7.44 1.87
N ALA A 16 2.98 7.05 1.70
CA ALA A 16 3.47 5.74 2.14
C ALA A 16 4.08 5.79 3.55
N LEU A 17 4.76 6.89 3.89
CA LEU A 17 5.59 7.00 5.10
C LEU A 17 5.18 8.19 5.97
N ASP A 18 5.49 8.12 7.27
CA ASP A 18 5.20 9.16 8.26
C ASP A 18 5.81 10.54 7.89
N VAL A 19 7.04 10.55 7.39
CA VAL A 19 7.69 11.80 6.94
C VAL A 19 6.98 12.46 5.76
N GLU A 20 6.35 11.66 4.90
CA GLU A 20 5.55 12.13 3.78
C GLU A 20 4.17 12.60 4.27
N TYR A 21 3.58 11.84 5.20
CA TYR A 21 2.34 12.16 5.87
C TYR A 21 2.43 13.54 6.53
N GLU A 22 3.46 13.78 7.35
CA GLU A 22 3.69 15.06 8.03
C GLU A 22 3.93 16.21 7.04
N ALA A 23 4.65 15.97 5.94
CA ALA A 23 4.84 16.97 4.89
C ALA A 23 3.51 17.38 4.23
N VAL A 24 2.61 16.42 3.98
CA VAL A 24 1.27 16.69 3.42
C VAL A 24 0.36 17.34 4.45
N ARG A 25 0.38 16.85 5.69
CA ARG A 25 -0.44 17.34 6.81
C ARG A 25 -0.19 18.82 7.10
N ALA A 26 1.03 19.31 6.92
CA ALA A 26 1.40 20.71 7.10
C ALA A 26 0.62 21.69 6.19
N HIS A 27 0.01 21.21 5.10
CA HIS A 27 -0.84 22.02 4.21
C HIS A 27 -2.32 22.03 4.60
N LEU A 28 -2.71 21.27 5.63
CA LEU A 28 -4.10 21.13 6.05
C LEU A 28 -4.45 22.10 7.19
N VAL A 29 -5.62 22.71 7.09
CA VAL A 29 -6.20 23.53 8.16
C VAL A 29 -7.20 22.68 8.97
N ASP A 30 -7.01 22.67 10.28
CA ASP A 30 -7.85 21.96 11.27
C ASP A 30 -8.09 20.48 10.92
N PRO A 31 -7.02 19.67 10.70
CA PRO A 31 -7.17 18.25 10.42
C PRO A 31 -7.80 17.53 11.63
N ARG A 32 -8.81 16.68 11.35
CA ARG A 32 -9.51 15.89 12.36
C ARG A 32 -9.48 14.40 12.01
N PRO A 33 -9.24 13.51 12.99
CA PRO A 33 -9.26 12.08 12.74
C PRO A 33 -10.67 11.60 12.37
N GLN A 34 -10.75 10.74 11.37
CA GLN A 34 -11.95 10.06 10.92
C GLN A 34 -11.63 8.59 10.64
N LEU A 35 -12.12 7.69 11.51
CA LEU A 35 -11.87 6.25 11.41
C LEU A 35 -12.85 5.62 10.41
N HIS A 36 -12.32 4.95 9.40
CA HIS A 36 -13.11 4.09 8.51
C HIS A 36 -13.60 2.85 9.28
N PRO A 37 -14.82 2.33 9.04
CA PRO A 37 -15.35 1.15 9.73
C PRO A 37 -14.45 -0.10 9.66
N SER A 38 -13.65 -0.23 8.61
CA SER A 38 -12.64 -1.30 8.43
C SER A 38 -11.25 -0.98 9.00
N GLY A 39 -11.11 0.05 9.83
CA GLY A 39 -9.91 0.30 10.64
C GLY A 39 -8.88 1.29 10.10
N THR A 40 -9.00 1.78 8.85
CA THR A 40 -8.10 2.83 8.34
C THR A 40 -8.42 4.18 8.97
N LEU A 41 -7.42 4.85 9.55
CA LEU A 41 -7.55 6.19 10.08
C LEU A 41 -7.20 7.22 9.01
N PHE A 42 -8.11 8.14 8.74
CA PHE A 42 -7.86 9.31 7.91
C PHE A 42 -7.78 10.56 8.80
N GLU A 43 -6.98 11.56 8.42
CA GLU A 43 -7.18 12.93 8.89
C GLU A 43 -7.86 13.75 7.80
N VAL A 44 -8.99 14.37 8.15
CA VAL A 44 -9.75 15.20 7.24
C VAL A 44 -9.59 16.66 7.65
N GLY A 45 -8.98 17.45 6.76
CA GLY A 45 -8.76 18.88 6.94
C GLY A 45 -9.31 19.69 5.76
N ARG A 46 -8.98 20.98 5.73
CA ARG A 46 -9.32 21.89 4.62
C ARG A 46 -8.05 22.39 3.94
N LEU A 47 -8.13 22.62 2.64
CA LEU A 47 -7.10 23.32 1.90
C LEU A 47 -7.41 24.82 1.87
N ASP A 48 -6.58 25.63 2.52
CA ASP A 48 -6.87 27.05 2.77
C ASP A 48 -7.12 27.85 1.49
N GLY A 49 -8.08 28.78 1.52
CA GLY A 49 -8.46 29.59 0.35
C GLY A 49 -9.09 28.81 -0.81
N THR A 50 -9.52 27.56 -0.59
CA THR A 50 -10.23 26.73 -1.57
C THR A 50 -11.47 26.08 -0.91
N PRO A 51 -12.45 25.58 -1.68
CA PRO A 51 -13.58 24.83 -1.12
C PRO A 51 -13.21 23.39 -0.71
N TRP A 52 -11.99 22.94 -0.98
CA TRP A 52 -11.60 21.55 -0.85
C TRP A 52 -11.48 21.08 0.61
N ARG A 53 -12.18 19.99 0.92
CA ARG A 53 -11.84 19.10 2.02
C ARG A 53 -10.83 18.08 1.53
N VAL A 54 -9.82 17.79 2.36
CA VAL A 54 -8.77 16.82 2.02
C VAL A 54 -8.77 15.72 3.06
N ALA A 55 -8.96 14.49 2.61
CA ALA A 55 -8.75 13.29 3.42
C ALA A 55 -7.33 12.76 3.19
N LEU A 56 -6.56 12.69 4.27
CA LEU A 56 -5.16 12.25 4.30
C LEU A 56 -5.05 10.88 4.98
N ALA A 57 -4.28 9.95 4.42
CA ALA A 57 -3.88 8.71 5.08
C ALA A 57 -2.48 8.25 4.66
N GLU A 58 -1.77 7.62 5.60
CA GLU A 58 -0.58 6.82 5.35
C GLU A 58 -0.99 5.38 5.01
N LEU A 59 -0.43 4.81 3.94
CA LEU A 59 -0.79 3.48 3.44
C LEU A 59 0.19 2.37 3.84
N GLY A 60 1.40 2.73 4.26
CA GLY A 60 2.55 1.82 4.22
C GLY A 60 3.08 1.62 2.80
N ASP A 61 4.05 0.73 2.67
CA ASP A 61 4.75 0.44 1.43
C ASP A 61 4.10 -0.68 0.59
N GLY A 62 4.38 -0.64 -0.71
CA GLY A 62 3.95 -1.66 -1.68
C GLY A 62 2.59 -1.41 -2.36
N ASN A 63 2.46 -1.90 -3.60
CA ASN A 63 1.30 -1.54 -4.44
C ASN A 63 0.00 -2.23 -4.02
N GLN A 64 0.08 -3.41 -3.40
CA GLN A 64 -1.12 -4.18 -3.02
C GLN A 64 -1.91 -3.46 -1.92
N GLY A 65 -1.22 -3.06 -0.85
CA GLY A 65 -1.80 -2.28 0.24
C GLY A 65 -2.31 -0.93 -0.28
N ALA A 66 -1.49 -0.24 -1.08
CA ALA A 66 -1.85 1.03 -1.67
C ALA A 66 -3.12 0.97 -2.54
N ALA A 67 -3.29 -0.08 -3.35
CA ALA A 67 -4.50 -0.26 -4.15
C ALA A 67 -5.75 -0.44 -3.28
N VAL A 68 -5.70 -1.31 -2.27
CA VAL A 68 -6.83 -1.59 -1.38
C VAL A 68 -7.22 -0.37 -0.54
N LEU A 69 -6.24 0.36 -0.03
CA LEU A 69 -6.48 1.54 0.80
C LEU A 69 -6.94 2.75 -0.04
N THR A 70 -6.45 2.87 -1.27
CA THR A 70 -6.97 3.85 -2.23
C THR A 70 -8.43 3.58 -2.55
N GLU A 71 -8.80 2.34 -2.88
CA GLU A 71 -10.20 1.94 -3.12
C GLU A 71 -11.09 2.32 -1.91
N ARG A 72 -10.62 2.00 -0.70
CA ARG A 72 -11.33 2.32 0.54
C ARG A 72 -11.53 3.82 0.71
N ALA A 73 -10.51 4.63 0.44
CA ALA A 73 -10.60 6.08 0.49
C ALA A 73 -11.58 6.62 -0.57
N ILE A 74 -11.54 6.10 -1.79
CA ILE A 74 -12.46 6.48 -2.86
C ILE A 74 -13.92 6.16 -2.48
N ALA A 75 -14.16 4.95 -1.96
CA ALA A 75 -15.48 4.52 -1.53
C ALA A 75 -16.04 5.35 -0.36
N MET A 76 -15.17 5.80 0.55
CA MET A 76 -15.58 6.58 1.72
C MET A 76 -15.83 8.06 1.41
N PHE A 77 -14.98 8.68 0.59
CA PHE A 77 -14.99 10.13 0.38
C PHE A 77 -15.53 10.57 -0.98
N HIS A 78 -15.71 9.65 -1.92
CA HIS A 78 -16.13 9.91 -3.30
C HIS A 78 -15.40 11.10 -3.93
N PRO A 79 -14.06 11.18 -3.87
CA PRO A 79 -13.33 12.41 -4.12
C PRO A 79 -13.37 12.83 -5.59
N ARG A 80 -13.10 14.11 -5.86
CA ARG A 80 -12.89 14.66 -7.21
C ARG A 80 -11.60 14.15 -7.87
N ALA A 81 -10.58 13.89 -7.06
CA ALA A 81 -9.29 13.36 -7.47
C ALA A 81 -8.58 12.71 -6.28
N VAL A 82 -7.68 11.77 -6.58
CA VAL A 82 -6.71 11.21 -5.63
C VAL A 82 -5.33 11.77 -5.98
N ALA A 83 -4.55 12.16 -4.97
CA ALA A 83 -3.14 12.42 -5.13
C ALA A 83 -2.33 11.43 -4.29
N PHE A 84 -1.20 10.98 -4.81
CA PHE A 84 -0.23 10.21 -4.07
C PHE A 84 1.08 10.98 -4.04
N VAL A 85 1.50 11.33 -2.84
CA VAL A 85 2.60 12.25 -2.59
C VAL A 85 3.62 11.53 -1.71
N GLY A 86 4.88 11.55 -2.12
CA GLY A 86 5.93 10.93 -1.33
C GLY A 86 7.30 11.12 -1.93
N VAL A 87 8.24 10.24 -1.57
CA VAL A 87 9.61 10.25 -2.06
C VAL A 87 9.88 9.16 -3.09
N ALA A 88 10.94 9.32 -3.87
CA ALA A 88 11.39 8.34 -4.84
C ALA A 88 12.91 8.42 -5.06
N GLY A 89 13.47 7.34 -5.60
CA GLY A 89 14.86 7.30 -6.06
C GLY A 89 14.98 7.80 -7.51
N ALA A 90 16.01 8.57 -7.83
CA ALA A 90 16.26 9.05 -9.19
C ALA A 90 16.78 7.93 -10.09
N LEU A 91 16.24 7.81 -11.30
CA LEU A 91 16.75 6.90 -12.34
C LEU A 91 17.61 7.61 -13.39
N LYS A 92 17.75 8.93 -13.25
CA LYS A 92 18.34 9.83 -14.25
C LYS A 92 19.39 10.75 -13.63
N GLY A 93 20.52 10.90 -14.32
CA GLY A 93 21.64 11.71 -13.84
C GLY A 93 21.38 13.22 -13.88
N ASP A 94 20.41 13.69 -14.68
CA ASP A 94 19.98 15.09 -14.78
C ASP A 94 18.91 15.46 -13.74
N ILE A 95 18.60 14.57 -12.79
CA ILE A 95 17.63 14.80 -11.71
C ILE A 95 18.37 14.80 -10.38
N GLU A 96 18.24 15.89 -9.64
CA GLU A 96 18.99 16.14 -8.41
C GLU A 96 18.17 15.79 -7.15
N LEU A 97 18.86 15.64 -6.02
CA LEU A 97 18.19 15.44 -4.73
C LEU A 97 17.34 16.68 -4.40
N GLY A 98 16.11 16.43 -3.94
CA GLY A 98 15.13 17.47 -3.67
C GLY A 98 14.34 17.93 -4.90
N ASP A 99 14.70 17.54 -6.13
CA ASP A 99 13.85 17.78 -7.29
C ASP A 99 12.49 17.09 -7.12
N VAL A 100 11.49 17.58 -7.85
CA VAL A 100 10.15 17.01 -7.89
C VAL A 100 9.90 16.36 -9.24
N VAL A 101 9.46 15.10 -9.23
CA VAL A 101 8.97 14.38 -10.41
C VAL A 101 7.45 14.24 -10.31
N VAL A 102 6.74 14.73 -11.32
CA VAL A 102 5.30 14.53 -11.50
C VAL A 102 5.11 13.47 -12.58
N ALA A 103 4.47 12.36 -12.23
CA ALA A 103 4.30 11.26 -13.16
C ALA A 103 3.42 11.67 -14.34
N THR A 104 3.96 11.65 -15.56
CA THR A 104 3.15 11.73 -16.79
C THR A 104 2.41 10.42 -17.05
N HIS A 105 3.01 9.32 -16.62
CA HIS A 105 2.39 8.01 -16.48
C HIS A 105 3.19 7.17 -15.50
N VAL A 106 2.57 6.11 -14.99
CA VAL A 106 3.19 5.14 -14.10
C VAL A 106 3.32 3.79 -14.80
N TYR A 107 4.53 3.23 -14.78
CA TYR A 107 4.81 1.85 -15.20
C TYR A 107 4.74 0.90 -14.00
N ALA A 108 3.88 -0.12 -14.02
CA ALA A 108 4.04 -1.29 -13.13
C ALA A 108 5.17 -2.18 -13.67
N TYR A 109 6.41 -1.87 -13.30
CA TYR A 109 7.59 -2.38 -14.01
C TYR A 109 7.84 -3.88 -13.83
N HIS A 110 7.24 -4.50 -12.81
CA HIS A 110 7.28 -5.94 -12.55
C HIS A 110 6.40 -6.77 -13.50
N GLY A 111 5.50 -6.16 -14.26
CA GLY A 111 4.69 -6.90 -15.24
C GLY A 111 5.53 -7.42 -16.40
N GLY A 112 5.52 -8.73 -16.64
CA GLY A 112 6.28 -9.35 -17.72
C GLY A 112 6.19 -10.87 -17.75
N LYS A 113 6.95 -11.47 -18.67
CA LYS A 113 7.16 -12.93 -18.78
C LYS A 113 8.64 -13.20 -18.53
N ASP A 114 8.94 -14.15 -17.65
CA ASP A 114 10.28 -14.71 -17.49
C ASP A 114 10.39 -15.97 -18.36
N GLU A 115 11.39 -16.01 -19.25
CA GLU A 115 11.65 -17.13 -20.14
C GLU A 115 13.16 -17.27 -20.33
N ASP A 116 13.71 -18.46 -20.02
CA ASP A 116 15.12 -18.81 -20.20
C ASP A 116 16.12 -17.80 -19.61
N GLY A 117 15.76 -17.16 -18.49
CA GLY A 117 16.60 -16.15 -17.82
C GLY A 117 16.56 -14.76 -18.46
N GLU A 118 15.67 -14.53 -19.43
CA GLU A 118 15.33 -13.21 -19.97
C GLU A 118 13.95 -12.75 -19.48
N PHE A 119 13.91 -11.54 -18.90
CA PHE A 119 12.66 -10.90 -18.52
C PHE A 119 12.10 -10.04 -19.67
N HIS A 120 10.99 -10.48 -20.24
CA HIS A 120 10.24 -9.77 -21.27
C HIS A 120 9.19 -8.86 -20.62
N SER A 121 9.52 -7.57 -20.51
CA SER A 121 8.62 -6.54 -19.95
C SER A 121 7.28 -6.46 -20.69
N ARG A 122 6.20 -6.52 -19.92
CA ARG A 122 4.80 -6.31 -20.34
C ARG A 122 4.07 -5.51 -19.24
N PRO A 123 4.49 -4.26 -19.00
CA PRO A 123 3.94 -3.47 -17.90
C PRO A 123 2.48 -3.14 -18.15
N ARG A 124 1.72 -2.97 -17.06
CA ARG A 124 0.55 -2.07 -17.11
C ARG A 124 1.04 -0.63 -17.00
N VAL A 125 0.35 0.27 -17.69
CA VAL A 125 0.70 1.68 -17.75
C VAL A 125 -0.54 2.53 -17.51
N TRP A 126 -0.45 3.48 -16.59
CA TRP A 126 -1.54 4.41 -16.30
C TRP A 126 -1.10 5.84 -16.57
N PRO A 127 -1.62 6.49 -17.63
CA PRO A 127 -1.35 7.90 -17.90
C PRO A 127 -2.09 8.80 -16.91
N VAL A 128 -1.47 9.91 -16.56
CA VAL A 128 -2.15 10.99 -15.84
C VAL A 128 -3.27 11.56 -16.72
N ARG A 129 -4.36 12.01 -16.09
CA ARG A 129 -5.45 12.69 -16.82
C ARG A 129 -4.94 14.03 -17.36
N GLN A 130 -5.35 14.38 -18.58
CA GLN A 130 -4.91 15.60 -19.28
C GLN A 130 -5.10 16.87 -18.44
N GLU A 131 -6.21 16.97 -17.70
CA GLU A 131 -6.49 18.09 -16.80
C GLU A 131 -5.37 18.26 -15.75
N LEU A 132 -5.03 17.19 -15.03
CA LEU A 132 -3.98 17.22 -14.01
C LEU A 132 -2.58 17.46 -14.61
N ASP A 133 -2.28 16.91 -15.80
CA ASP A 133 -1.04 17.24 -16.53
C ASP A 133 -0.94 18.75 -16.84
N GLN A 134 -2.03 19.35 -17.33
CA GLN A 134 -2.03 20.78 -17.66
C GLN A 134 -1.91 21.66 -16.42
N LEU A 135 -2.57 21.30 -15.32
CA LEU A 135 -2.45 21.99 -14.03
C LEU A 135 -1.02 21.86 -13.46
N ALA A 136 -0.40 20.67 -13.55
CA ALA A 136 1.00 20.49 -13.17
C ALA A 136 1.96 21.34 -14.02
N ARG A 137 1.75 21.39 -15.35
CA ARG A 137 2.54 22.26 -16.23
C ARG A 137 2.35 23.74 -15.90
N TYR A 138 1.13 24.14 -15.56
CA TYR A 138 0.81 25.50 -15.15
C TYR A 138 1.52 25.85 -13.83
N ALA A 139 1.37 25.04 -12.79
CA ALA A 139 2.03 25.24 -11.48
C ALA A 139 3.55 25.32 -11.60
N ARG A 140 4.16 24.50 -12.48
CA ARG A 140 5.60 24.59 -12.79
C ARG A 140 5.97 25.92 -13.44
N ARG A 141 5.19 26.40 -14.43
CA ARG A 141 5.49 27.65 -15.16
C ARG A 141 5.25 28.90 -14.31
N SER A 142 4.21 28.90 -13.48
CA SER A 142 3.91 30.03 -12.59
C SER A 142 4.94 30.17 -11.47
N GLY A 143 5.57 29.06 -11.07
CA GLY A 143 6.49 29.03 -9.94
C GLY A 143 5.83 29.28 -8.59
N SER A 144 4.50 29.36 -8.53
CA SER A 144 3.73 29.70 -7.32
C SER A 144 3.96 28.71 -6.17
N TRP A 145 4.25 27.45 -6.50
CA TRP A 145 4.54 26.39 -5.53
C TRP A 145 5.78 26.68 -4.68
N THR A 146 6.72 27.48 -5.16
CA THR A 146 7.96 27.80 -4.43
C THR A 146 7.70 28.65 -3.19
N GLY A 147 6.60 29.40 -3.17
CA GLY A 147 6.13 30.13 -1.98
C GLY A 147 5.57 29.25 -0.89
N LEU A 148 5.33 27.95 -1.17
CA LEU A 148 4.89 26.95 -0.19
C LEU A 148 6.08 26.20 0.44
N LEU A 149 7.30 26.43 -0.06
CA LEU A 149 8.50 25.83 0.52
C LEU A 149 8.88 26.56 1.82
N PRO A 150 9.44 25.85 2.82
CA PRO A 150 10.00 26.49 4.00
C PRO A 150 11.15 27.45 3.61
N GLU A 151 11.47 28.40 4.49
CA GLU A 151 12.55 29.36 4.28
C GLU A 151 13.84 28.65 3.84
N ARG A 152 14.38 29.13 2.72
CA ARG A 152 15.51 28.50 2.04
C ARG A 152 16.78 29.20 2.46
N SER A 153 17.85 28.44 2.66
CA SER A 153 19.17 29.02 2.94
C SER A 153 19.55 30.00 1.82
N PRO A 154 20.13 31.16 2.14
CA PRO A 154 20.60 32.11 1.15
C PRO A 154 21.51 31.44 0.12
N GLY A 155 21.18 31.57 -1.16
CA GLY A 155 21.95 30.98 -2.28
C GLY A 155 21.57 29.55 -2.69
N ALA A 156 20.61 28.89 -2.01
CA ALA A 156 20.15 27.57 -2.44
C ALA A 156 19.40 27.62 -3.79
N SER A 157 19.73 26.73 -4.73
CA SER A 157 19.03 26.58 -6.02
C SER A 157 17.65 26.00 -5.83
N CYS A 158 16.64 26.60 -6.48
CA CYS A 158 15.27 26.11 -6.37
C CYS A 158 15.16 24.70 -6.97
N PRO A 159 14.54 23.74 -6.27
CA PRO A 159 14.34 22.40 -6.81
C PRO A 159 13.61 22.45 -8.15
N ALA A 160 14.09 21.67 -9.11
CA ALA A 160 13.48 21.60 -10.43
C ALA A 160 12.23 20.70 -10.38
N VAL A 161 11.31 20.92 -11.34
CA VAL A 161 10.11 20.09 -11.51
C VAL A 161 10.13 19.41 -12.87
N HIS A 162 10.15 18.08 -12.84
CA HIS A 162 10.22 17.20 -13.99
C HIS A 162 8.87 16.52 -14.21
N LEU A 163 8.21 16.80 -15.34
CA LEU A 163 7.06 16.01 -15.77
C LEU A 163 7.58 14.86 -16.62
N LYS A 164 7.79 13.70 -16.00
CA LYS A 164 8.40 12.51 -16.61
C LYS A 164 7.75 11.23 -16.04
N PRO A 165 7.90 10.07 -16.68
CA PRO A 165 7.31 8.82 -16.21
C PRO A 165 7.93 8.33 -14.89
N VAL A 166 7.16 7.55 -14.13
CA VAL A 166 7.61 6.93 -12.87
C VAL A 166 7.47 5.41 -12.97
N ALA A 167 8.45 4.67 -12.46
CA ALA A 167 8.43 3.22 -12.37
C ALA A 167 8.02 2.79 -10.95
N ALA A 168 6.91 2.06 -10.84
CA ALA A 168 6.35 1.57 -9.59
C ALA A 168 6.48 0.04 -9.48
N GLY A 169 6.93 -0.46 -8.33
CA GLY A 169 7.05 -1.90 -8.06
C GLY A 169 7.12 -2.20 -6.57
N GLU A 170 7.81 -3.27 -6.20
CA GLU A 170 7.84 -3.78 -4.80
C GLU A 170 9.27 -3.85 -4.24
N VAL A 171 10.25 -3.26 -4.94
CA VAL A 171 11.67 -3.38 -4.59
C VAL A 171 12.24 -1.99 -4.35
N VAL A 172 12.83 -1.80 -3.16
CA VAL A 172 13.71 -0.67 -2.90
C VAL A 172 14.99 -0.85 -3.72
N LEU A 173 15.14 -0.07 -4.78
CA LEU A 173 16.34 -0.10 -5.60
C LEU A 173 17.45 0.73 -4.94
N ASN A 174 18.43 0.07 -4.33
CA ASN A 174 19.62 0.72 -3.79
C ASN A 174 20.90 0.15 -4.42
N SER A 175 21.02 0.23 -5.75
CA SER A 175 22.18 -0.29 -6.47
C SER A 175 22.36 0.33 -7.86
N ALA A 176 23.58 0.75 -8.15
CA ALA A 176 23.99 1.29 -9.45
C ALA A 176 24.00 0.24 -10.58
N ASP A 177 24.08 -1.05 -10.26
CA ASP A 177 24.24 -2.12 -11.26
C ASP A 177 23.64 -3.48 -10.83
N SER A 178 22.40 -3.46 -10.33
CA SER A 178 21.62 -4.68 -10.10
C SER A 178 20.93 -5.18 -11.39
N PRO A 179 20.49 -6.45 -11.45
CA PRO A 179 19.63 -6.93 -12.54
C PRO A 179 18.40 -6.04 -12.76
N LEU A 180 17.77 -5.58 -11.68
CA LEU A 180 16.64 -4.65 -11.75
C LEU A 180 17.05 -3.30 -12.35
N ARG A 181 18.19 -2.72 -11.94
CA ARG A 181 18.69 -1.46 -12.53
C ARG A 181 18.92 -1.60 -14.03
N ARG A 182 19.49 -2.72 -14.49
CA ARG A 182 19.69 -3.01 -15.92
C ARG A 182 18.36 -3.18 -16.66
N GLN A 183 17.39 -3.89 -16.08
CA GLN A 183 16.04 -4.01 -16.63
C GLN A 183 15.37 -2.64 -16.79
N LEU A 184 15.42 -1.78 -15.77
CA LEU A 184 14.86 -0.44 -15.81
C LEU A 184 15.49 0.42 -16.91
N ARG A 185 16.81 0.38 -17.03
CA ARG A 185 17.54 1.09 -18.10
C ARG A 185 17.21 0.58 -19.49
N ARG A 186 16.99 -0.73 -19.67
CA ARG A 186 16.69 -1.36 -20.97
C ARG A 186 15.25 -1.11 -21.40
N ASN A 187 14.30 -1.28 -20.49
CA ASN A 187 12.88 -1.40 -20.83
C ASN A 187 12.05 -0.14 -20.50
N TYR A 188 12.54 0.70 -19.59
CA TYR A 188 11.84 1.89 -19.08
C TYR A 188 12.79 3.09 -19.08
N GLN A 189 13.56 3.25 -20.17
CA GLN A 189 14.61 4.26 -20.27
C GLN A 189 14.07 5.68 -20.08
N ASP A 190 12.80 5.95 -20.35
CA ASP A 190 12.18 7.26 -20.15
C ASP A 190 11.82 7.57 -18.68
N ALA A 191 11.71 6.55 -17.83
CA ALA A 191 11.37 6.73 -16.41
C ALA A 191 12.41 7.60 -15.68
N ALA A 192 11.91 8.57 -14.94
CA ALA A 192 12.70 9.53 -14.18
C ALA A 192 12.96 9.08 -12.74
N ALA A 193 12.03 8.34 -12.15
CA ALA A 193 12.10 7.94 -10.76
C ALA A 193 11.53 6.54 -10.54
N ILE A 194 11.94 5.91 -9.43
CA ILE A 194 11.44 4.62 -8.96
C ILE A 194 10.87 4.73 -7.54
N GLU A 195 9.74 4.08 -7.31
CA GLU A 195 8.99 4.05 -6.04
C GLU A 195 8.13 2.78 -5.96
N MET A 196 7.31 2.63 -4.90
CA MET A 196 6.74 1.34 -4.53
C MET A 196 5.20 1.24 -4.48
N GLU A 197 4.44 2.31 -4.70
CA GLU A 197 2.98 2.26 -4.49
C GLU A 197 2.16 2.96 -5.59
N GLY A 198 2.79 3.76 -6.45
CA GLY A 198 2.13 4.57 -7.46
C GLY A 198 1.31 3.76 -8.45
N ALA A 199 1.71 2.53 -8.77
CA ALA A 199 0.94 1.64 -9.63
C ALA A 199 -0.34 1.15 -8.93
N GLY A 200 -0.28 0.85 -7.64
CA GLY A 200 -1.43 0.48 -6.83
C GLY A 200 -2.49 1.58 -6.77
N VAL A 201 -2.05 2.81 -6.45
CA VAL A 201 -2.93 3.99 -6.43
C VAL A 201 -3.53 4.25 -7.81
N ALA A 202 -2.69 4.26 -8.86
CA ALA A 202 -3.15 4.50 -10.23
C ALA A 202 -4.13 3.43 -10.72
N GLN A 203 -3.91 2.16 -10.36
CA GLN A 203 -4.81 1.06 -10.68
C GLN A 203 -6.17 1.23 -9.99
N ALA A 204 -6.20 1.52 -8.69
CA ALA A 204 -7.45 1.73 -7.96
C ALA A 204 -8.24 2.92 -8.55
N ALA A 205 -7.58 4.05 -8.79
CA ALA A 205 -8.22 5.20 -9.42
C ALA A 205 -8.74 4.88 -10.84
N HIS A 206 -7.98 4.11 -11.63
CA HIS A 206 -8.39 3.68 -12.96
C HIS A 206 -9.68 2.83 -12.93
N LEU A 207 -9.77 1.87 -12.00
CA LEU A 207 -10.93 1.01 -11.84
C LEU A 207 -12.17 1.77 -11.33
N ASN A 208 -11.97 2.91 -10.64
CA ASN A 208 -13.05 3.81 -10.22
C ASN A 208 -13.41 4.83 -11.30
N ALA A 209 -13.93 4.35 -12.43
CA ALA A 209 -14.39 5.19 -13.55
C ALA A 209 -13.31 6.17 -14.08
N ALA A 210 -12.04 5.74 -14.06
CA ALA A 210 -10.89 6.57 -14.44
C ALA A 210 -10.81 7.89 -13.64
N LEU A 211 -11.05 7.81 -12.33
CA LEU A 211 -10.89 8.90 -11.38
C LEU A 211 -9.51 9.55 -11.56
N PRO A 212 -9.41 10.90 -11.61
CA PRO A 212 -8.13 11.57 -11.76
C PRO A 212 -7.17 11.25 -10.61
N ALA A 213 -6.00 10.72 -10.96
CA ALA A 213 -4.92 10.42 -10.05
C ALA A 213 -3.68 11.28 -10.37
N LEU A 214 -3.13 11.98 -9.38
CA LEU A 214 -1.89 12.74 -9.47
C LEU A 214 -0.80 12.03 -8.66
N ILE A 215 0.31 11.64 -9.28
CA ILE A 215 1.45 11.04 -8.55
C ILE A 215 2.61 12.05 -8.55
N VAL A 216 3.05 12.47 -7.38
CA VAL A 216 4.11 13.47 -7.18
C VAL A 216 5.18 12.93 -6.26
N ARG A 217 6.43 12.97 -6.70
CA ARG A 217 7.58 12.44 -5.98
C ARG A 217 8.65 13.48 -5.76
N GLY A 218 9.11 13.61 -4.53
CA GLY A 218 10.36 14.28 -4.21
C GLY A 218 11.51 13.29 -4.32
N ILE A 219 12.63 13.70 -4.90
CA ILE A 219 13.79 12.82 -5.05
C ILE A 219 14.60 12.80 -3.75
N SER A 220 14.60 11.67 -3.04
CA SER A 220 15.31 11.48 -1.78
C SER A 220 16.69 10.86 -1.93
N ASP A 221 16.89 10.05 -2.97
CA ASP A 221 18.13 9.32 -3.23
C ASP A 221 18.32 9.08 -4.74
N ARG A 222 19.47 8.52 -5.13
CA ARG A 222 19.84 8.25 -6.53
C ARG A 222 19.67 6.78 -6.93
N ALA A 223 19.05 5.96 -6.07
CA ALA A 223 18.86 4.53 -6.27
C ALA A 223 20.14 3.76 -6.69
N ASP A 224 21.31 4.19 -6.21
CA ASP A 224 22.63 3.78 -6.67
C ASP A 224 23.49 3.05 -5.63
N GLY A 225 23.03 2.93 -4.39
CA GLY A 225 23.76 2.31 -3.28
C GLY A 225 23.91 3.25 -2.08
N GLU A 226 23.82 4.56 -2.31
CA GLU A 226 24.12 5.61 -1.33
C GLU A 226 22.85 6.11 -0.59
N LYS A 227 21.76 5.34 -0.61
CA LYS A 227 20.48 5.75 0.00
C LYS A 227 20.64 6.10 1.48
N TYR A 228 21.34 5.28 2.26
CA TYR A 228 21.46 5.48 3.71
C TYR A 228 22.20 6.78 4.08
N ASP A 229 23.18 7.18 3.27
CA ASP A 229 23.90 8.44 3.45
C ASP A 229 22.98 9.63 3.12
N ALA A 230 22.21 9.53 2.04
CA ALA A 230 21.22 10.56 1.69
C ALA A 230 20.13 10.70 2.77
N ASP A 231 19.66 9.58 3.34
CA ASP A 231 18.69 9.58 4.43
C ASP A 231 19.29 10.20 5.70
N ALA A 232 20.55 9.89 6.03
CA ALA A 232 21.26 10.50 7.15
C ALA A 232 21.46 12.02 7.00
N GLU A 233 21.58 12.52 5.76
CA GLU A 233 21.61 13.96 5.44
C GLU A 233 20.22 14.63 5.49
N GLY A 234 19.15 13.85 5.73
CA GLY A 234 17.78 14.35 5.87
C GLY A 234 17.08 14.63 4.55
N TRP A 235 17.56 14.04 3.43
CA TRP A 235 16.98 14.28 2.11
C TRP A 235 15.54 13.78 1.99
N GLN A 236 15.19 12.68 2.64
CA GLN A 236 13.82 12.16 2.65
C GLN A 236 12.80 13.23 3.10
N SER A 237 13.09 13.92 4.20
CA SER A 237 12.23 14.98 4.73
C SER A 237 12.18 16.22 3.83
N ARG A 238 13.29 16.60 3.19
CA ARG A 238 13.32 17.72 2.24
C ARG A 238 12.54 17.40 0.96
N ALA A 239 12.78 16.22 0.41
CA ALA A 239 12.10 15.70 -0.78
C ALA A 239 10.58 15.62 -0.55
N ALA A 240 10.14 15.05 0.58
CA ALA A 240 8.72 14.97 0.94
C ALA A 240 8.05 16.35 0.99
N ARG A 241 8.68 17.34 1.62
CA ARG A 241 8.17 18.73 1.67
C ARG A 241 8.06 19.36 0.28
N ASN A 242 9.05 19.15 -0.59
CA ASN A 242 9.03 19.68 -1.95
C ASN A 242 7.90 19.04 -2.78
N ALA A 243 7.70 17.72 -2.64
CA ALA A 243 6.62 16.99 -3.29
C ALA A 243 5.25 17.49 -2.83
N ALA A 244 5.06 17.65 -1.52
CA ALA A 244 3.82 18.16 -0.93
C ALA A 244 3.53 19.59 -1.41
N ALA A 245 4.51 20.50 -1.32
CA ALA A 245 4.37 21.87 -1.79
C ALA A 245 3.94 21.95 -3.26
N PHE A 246 4.57 21.15 -4.13
CA PHE A 246 4.19 21.10 -5.54
C PHE A 246 2.78 20.50 -5.74
N ALA A 247 2.49 19.37 -5.10
CA ALA A 247 1.19 18.69 -5.23
C ALA A 247 0.03 19.61 -4.79
N PHE A 248 0.16 20.29 -3.65
CA PHE A 248 -0.87 21.22 -3.18
C PHE A 248 -1.01 22.44 -4.09
N SER A 249 0.07 22.93 -4.70
CA SER A 249 -0.04 23.99 -5.73
C SER A 249 -0.92 23.54 -6.91
N VAL A 250 -0.78 22.28 -7.36
CA VAL A 250 -1.64 21.71 -8.41
C VAL A 250 -3.08 21.55 -7.94
N LEU A 251 -3.29 20.99 -6.74
CA LEU A 251 -4.63 20.71 -6.21
C LEU A 251 -5.45 21.99 -5.96
N ARG A 252 -4.80 23.10 -5.61
CA ARG A 252 -5.47 24.41 -5.46
C ARG A 252 -6.09 24.91 -6.75
N GLU A 253 -5.48 24.59 -7.89
CA GLU A 253 -5.94 25.01 -9.22
C GLU A 253 -6.99 24.06 -9.81
N LEU A 254 -7.24 22.91 -9.17
CA LEU A 254 -8.26 21.97 -9.61
C LEU A 254 -9.65 22.58 -9.33
N PRO A 255 -10.50 22.77 -10.36
CA PRO A 255 -11.83 23.32 -10.15
C PRO A 255 -12.74 22.29 -9.46
N PRO A 256 -13.65 22.75 -8.57
CA PRO A 256 -14.76 21.94 -8.08
C PRO A 256 -15.52 21.28 -9.23
N GLY A 257 -16.06 20.08 -9.02
CA GLY A 257 -16.86 19.41 -10.05
C GLY A 257 -18.07 20.25 -10.45
N GLY A 258 -18.06 20.85 -11.65
CA GLY A 258 -19.13 21.77 -12.07
C GLY A 258 -19.06 22.30 -13.51
N GLY A 259 -18.37 21.61 -14.44
CA GLY A 259 -18.51 21.92 -15.86
C GLY A 259 -19.84 21.40 -16.41
N PRO A 260 -20.49 22.07 -17.40
CA PRO A 260 -21.73 21.58 -17.97
C PRO A 260 -21.49 20.15 -18.45
N ALA A 261 -22.42 19.25 -18.11
CA ALA A 261 -22.50 17.99 -18.83
C ALA A 261 -22.46 18.35 -20.31
N LEU A 262 -21.40 17.93 -21.01
CA LEU A 262 -21.43 17.95 -22.47
C LEU A 262 -22.78 17.30 -22.81
N PRO A 263 -23.64 17.94 -23.63
CA PRO A 263 -24.83 17.27 -24.09
C PRO A 263 -24.33 15.96 -24.67
N GLY A 264 -24.62 14.86 -23.98
CA GLY A 264 -24.25 13.54 -24.48
C GLY A 264 -24.81 13.44 -25.89
N PRO A 265 -24.19 12.65 -26.79
CA PRO A 265 -24.84 12.31 -28.05
C PRO A 265 -26.27 11.91 -27.69
N GLY A 266 -27.25 12.67 -28.23
CA GLY A 266 -28.63 12.65 -27.76
C GLY A 266 -29.06 11.22 -27.51
N THR A 267 -29.72 10.98 -26.37
CA THR A 267 -30.18 9.67 -25.93
C THR A 267 -30.66 8.88 -27.16
N PRO A 268 -29.99 7.78 -27.56
CA PRO A 268 -30.52 6.96 -28.61
C PRO A 268 -31.90 6.54 -28.14
N THR A 269 -32.95 6.96 -28.84
CA THR A 269 -34.34 6.52 -28.63
C THR A 269 -34.54 5.05 -29.04
N GLY A 270 -33.49 4.24 -28.90
CA GLY A 270 -33.53 2.80 -29.05
C GLY A 270 -33.87 2.13 -27.72
N PRO A 271 -34.44 0.91 -27.75
CA PRO A 271 -34.66 0.15 -26.53
C PRO A 271 -33.34 0.02 -25.76
N ALA A 272 -33.41 0.17 -24.44
CA ALA A 272 -32.26 -0.06 -23.57
C ALA A 272 -31.65 -1.43 -23.91
N PRO A 273 -30.31 -1.57 -23.97
CA PRO A 273 -29.72 -2.89 -24.08
C PRO A 273 -30.28 -3.73 -22.94
N GLU A 274 -30.83 -4.90 -23.27
CA GLU A 274 -31.35 -5.83 -22.27
C GLU A 274 -30.29 -5.94 -21.16
N ARG A 275 -30.68 -5.59 -19.93
CA ARG A 275 -29.90 -5.99 -18.76
C ARG A 275 -29.58 -7.47 -18.94
N PHE A 276 -28.38 -7.89 -18.54
CA PHE A 276 -28.08 -9.32 -18.42
C PHE A 276 -29.32 -10.02 -17.89
N PRO A 277 -29.85 -11.05 -18.58
CA PRO A 277 -31.06 -11.72 -18.15
C PRO A 277 -30.87 -12.02 -16.68
N GLU A 278 -31.82 -11.57 -15.84
CA GLU A 278 -31.83 -11.99 -14.45
C GLU A 278 -31.79 -13.51 -14.51
N GLY A 279 -30.63 -14.08 -14.13
CA GLY A 279 -30.50 -15.51 -13.97
C GLY A 279 -31.65 -15.98 -13.09
N PRO A 280 -32.12 -17.24 -13.27
CA PRO A 280 -33.26 -17.75 -12.53
C PRO A 280 -33.11 -17.35 -11.06
N SER A 281 -34.15 -16.73 -10.52
CA SER A 281 -34.23 -16.27 -9.14
C SER A 281 -33.58 -17.31 -8.24
N ALA A 282 -32.58 -16.86 -7.47
CA ALA A 282 -31.83 -17.75 -6.58
C ALA A 282 -32.84 -18.60 -5.79
N PRO A 283 -32.71 -19.93 -5.78
CA PRO A 283 -33.59 -20.76 -4.96
C PRO A 283 -33.50 -20.25 -3.53
N ALA A 284 -34.65 -20.19 -2.85
CA ALA A 284 -34.73 -19.86 -1.43
C ALA A 284 -33.61 -20.58 -0.67
N PRO A 285 -32.94 -19.92 0.30
CA PRO A 285 -31.79 -20.50 0.98
C PRO A 285 -32.18 -21.89 1.49
N ALA A 286 -31.54 -22.91 0.90
CA ALA A 286 -31.71 -24.28 1.36
C ALA A 286 -31.31 -24.31 2.83
N GLN A 287 -32.15 -24.89 3.67
CA GLN A 287 -31.79 -25.16 5.07
C GLN A 287 -30.42 -25.87 5.10
N PRO A 288 -29.57 -25.59 6.10
CA PRO A 288 -28.22 -26.14 6.16
C PRO A 288 -28.29 -27.66 6.09
N SER A 289 -27.93 -28.20 4.93
CA SER A 289 -27.72 -29.62 4.75
C SER A 289 -26.54 -30.05 5.63
N ALA A 290 -26.71 -31.21 6.26
CA ALA A 290 -25.84 -31.86 7.22
C ALA A 290 -24.32 -31.68 7.00
N PRO A 291 -23.51 -31.69 8.08
CA PRO A 291 -22.07 -31.53 8.01
C PRO A 291 -21.44 -32.50 6.99
N PHE A 292 -20.49 -31.97 6.23
CA PHE A 292 -19.64 -32.75 5.33
C PHE A 292 -19.12 -34.01 6.03
N PRO A 293 -19.15 -35.19 5.39
CA PRO A 293 -18.59 -36.40 6.00
C PRO A 293 -17.08 -36.21 6.19
N HIS A 294 -16.65 -36.39 7.44
CA HIS A 294 -15.25 -36.56 7.80
C HIS A 294 -14.66 -37.76 7.03
N PRO A 295 -13.45 -37.67 6.45
CA PRO A 295 -12.76 -38.86 5.98
C PRO A 295 -12.40 -39.72 7.20
N ASP A 296 -12.98 -40.93 7.24
CA ASP A 296 -12.66 -41.95 8.23
C ASP A 296 -11.16 -42.28 8.19
N ALA A 297 -10.56 -42.22 9.37
CA ALA A 297 -9.17 -42.54 9.61
C ALA A 297 -8.91 -44.05 9.45
N GLY A 298 -7.98 -44.40 8.59
CA GLY A 298 -7.47 -45.75 8.42
C GLY A 298 -5.96 -45.77 8.16
N THR A 299 -5.15 -45.30 9.11
CA THR A 299 -3.68 -45.54 9.13
C THR A 299 -3.16 -45.50 10.57
N PRO A 300 -2.17 -46.34 10.96
CA PRO A 300 -1.83 -46.56 12.36
C PRO A 300 -1.10 -45.37 12.99
N ALA A 301 -1.34 -45.17 14.28
CA ALA A 301 -0.67 -44.17 15.11
C ALA A 301 0.82 -44.50 15.27
N ASP A 302 1.69 -43.61 14.77
CA ASP A 302 3.12 -43.67 15.03
C ASP A 302 3.49 -42.70 16.17
N ASP A 303 4.13 -43.27 17.20
CA ASP A 303 4.37 -42.71 18.54
C ASP A 303 5.47 -41.62 18.56
N THR A 304 5.21 -40.48 17.93
CA THR A 304 6.18 -39.38 17.77
C THR A 304 6.02 -38.22 18.76
N GLY A 305 4.91 -38.17 19.50
CA GLY A 305 4.60 -37.12 20.49
C GLY A 305 5.65 -36.91 21.59
N PRO A 306 6.25 -37.96 22.18
CA PRO A 306 7.24 -37.81 23.26
C PRO A 306 8.60 -37.25 22.79
N ALA A 307 8.93 -37.35 21.50
CA ALA A 307 10.19 -36.85 20.94
C ALA A 307 10.14 -35.33 20.72
N ALA A 308 9.02 -34.84 20.16
CA ALA A 308 8.80 -33.42 19.93
C ALA A 308 8.71 -32.64 21.25
N HIS A 309 8.02 -33.18 22.25
CA HIS A 309 7.95 -32.55 23.57
C HIS A 309 9.34 -32.42 24.24
N ARG A 310 10.20 -33.42 24.10
CA ARG A 310 11.59 -33.38 24.62
C ARG A 310 12.49 -32.42 23.85
N GLN A 311 12.25 -32.21 22.56
CA GLN A 311 12.98 -31.24 21.76
C GLN A 311 12.59 -29.80 22.13
N LEU A 312 11.30 -29.58 22.38
CA LEU A 312 10.76 -28.29 22.82
C LEU A 312 11.26 -27.90 24.21
N LEU A 313 11.34 -28.86 25.16
CA LEU A 313 11.94 -28.63 26.47
C LEU A 313 13.46 -28.41 26.42
N ARG A 314 14.18 -28.98 25.44
CA ARG A 314 15.62 -28.70 25.22
C ARG A 314 15.85 -27.32 24.63
N TRP A 315 14.97 -26.89 23.72
CA TRP A 315 14.99 -25.56 23.14
C TRP A 315 14.65 -24.49 24.19
N ALA A 316 13.58 -24.68 24.97
CA ALA A 316 13.19 -23.75 26.04
C ALA A 316 14.26 -23.59 27.13
N ARG A 317 15.02 -24.65 27.45
CA ARG A 317 16.16 -24.56 28.39
C ARG A 317 17.38 -23.85 27.81
N ARG A 318 17.52 -23.78 26.49
CA ARG A 318 18.64 -23.11 25.82
C ARG A 318 18.49 -21.58 25.80
N PHE A 319 17.27 -21.09 26.00
CA PHE A 319 16.91 -19.66 26.02
C PHE A 319 16.22 -19.27 27.34
N SER A 320 16.52 -19.99 28.44
CA SER A 320 15.82 -19.89 29.71
C SER A 320 15.88 -18.50 30.36
N ASP A 321 16.90 -17.71 30.04
CA ASP A 321 17.12 -16.41 30.68
C ASP A 321 16.12 -15.34 30.17
N ASP A 322 15.42 -15.62 29.07
CA ASP A 322 14.46 -14.72 28.41
C ASP A 322 12.99 -15.25 28.42
N LEU A 323 12.72 -16.37 29.11
CA LEU A 323 11.43 -17.08 29.03
C LEU A 323 10.85 -17.43 30.42
N ASP A 324 9.71 -16.84 30.78
CA ASP A 324 8.88 -17.31 31.90
C ASP A 324 8.02 -18.50 31.44
N LEU A 325 8.39 -19.72 31.84
CA LEU A 325 7.59 -20.92 31.61
C LEU A 325 6.43 -20.98 32.62
N VAL A 326 5.19 -20.83 32.14
CA VAL A 326 3.99 -21.07 32.97
C VAL A 326 3.36 -22.41 32.58
N ASP A 327 3.50 -23.41 33.45
CA ASP A 327 2.90 -24.74 33.29
C ASP A 327 1.37 -24.64 33.52
N SER A 328 0.57 -25.11 32.56
CA SER A 328 -0.90 -25.17 32.71
C SER A 328 -1.36 -26.62 32.89
N PRO A 329 -2.30 -26.92 33.81
CA PRO A 329 -2.73 -28.28 34.10
C PRO A 329 -3.51 -28.90 32.94
N ARG A 330 -3.29 -30.20 32.70
CA ARG A 330 -3.94 -31.02 31.66
C ARG A 330 -5.47 -31.09 31.86
N PRO A 331 -6.28 -31.02 30.79
CA PRO A 331 -7.71 -31.26 30.89
C PRO A 331 -8.02 -32.74 31.17
N ASP A 332 -9.07 -32.98 31.95
CA ASP A 332 -9.45 -34.26 32.51
C ASP A 332 -10.01 -35.24 31.45
N ARG A 333 -9.63 -36.52 31.54
CA ARG A 333 -10.01 -37.56 30.58
C ARG A 333 -11.40 -38.11 30.93
N GLY A 334 -12.47 -37.50 30.41
CA GLY A 334 -13.82 -37.94 30.77
C GLY A 334 -14.94 -37.81 29.73
N THR A 335 -14.74 -37.19 28.57
CA THR A 335 -15.80 -37.08 27.56
C THR A 335 -15.25 -37.39 26.17
N GLY A 336 -15.92 -38.28 25.43
CA GLY A 336 -15.47 -38.87 24.16
C GLY A 336 -15.45 -37.90 22.98
N SER A 337 -14.63 -36.86 23.05
CA SER A 337 -14.23 -36.00 21.93
C SER A 337 -12.72 -36.20 21.65
N PRO A 338 -12.25 -36.05 20.40
CA PRO A 338 -10.83 -36.27 20.04
C PRO A 338 -9.92 -35.32 20.83
N PRO A 339 -8.66 -35.72 21.12
CA PRO A 339 -7.77 -34.92 21.96
C PRO A 339 -7.46 -33.58 21.29
N GLN A 340 -7.96 -32.52 21.92
CA GLN A 340 -7.59 -31.12 21.70
C GLN A 340 -6.14 -30.89 22.17
N LEU A 341 -5.33 -30.29 21.29
CA LEU A 341 -4.09 -29.53 21.51
C LEU A 341 -3.14 -30.05 22.60
N SER A 342 -1.97 -30.57 22.20
CA SER A 342 -0.94 -31.16 23.06
C SER A 342 -0.08 -30.15 23.87
N GLY A 343 -0.67 -29.03 24.30
CA GLY A 343 -0.02 -28.01 25.14
C GLY A 343 0.42 -26.76 24.37
N GLY A 344 0.35 -25.61 25.03
CA GLY A 344 0.76 -24.31 24.50
C GLY A 344 1.75 -23.62 25.43
N LEU A 345 2.74 -22.94 24.83
CA LEU A 345 3.65 -22.04 25.55
C LEU A 345 3.20 -20.60 25.34
N TYR A 346 3.17 -19.80 26.40
CA TYR A 346 2.96 -18.36 26.29
C TYR A 346 4.31 -17.65 26.21
N VAL A 347 4.50 -16.80 25.20
CA VAL A 347 5.75 -16.07 25.00
C VAL A 347 5.47 -14.58 24.79
N ARG A 348 6.33 -13.69 25.31
CA ARG A 348 6.20 -12.24 25.14
C ARG A 348 6.53 -11.81 23.70
N ARG A 349 5.88 -10.76 23.21
CA ARG A 349 5.98 -10.25 21.82
C ARG A 349 7.40 -10.01 21.32
N ALA A 350 8.30 -9.50 22.18
CA ALA A 350 9.70 -9.26 21.83
C ALA A 350 10.51 -10.54 21.51
N VAL A 351 10.04 -11.70 21.97
CA VAL A 351 10.65 -13.01 21.69
C VAL A 351 10.02 -13.67 20.46
N GLN A 352 8.86 -13.18 20.03
CA GLN A 352 8.10 -13.69 18.89
C GLN A 352 8.85 -13.50 17.57
N ASP A 353 9.47 -12.33 17.39
CA ASP A 353 10.23 -12.01 16.17
C ASP A 353 11.52 -12.87 16.04
N ARG A 354 12.19 -13.14 17.17
CA ARG A 354 13.36 -14.03 17.24
C ARG A 354 13.01 -15.51 17.06
N ALA A 355 11.83 -15.93 17.51
CA ALA A 355 11.36 -17.31 17.32
C ALA A 355 11.01 -17.60 15.86
N VAL A 356 10.51 -16.60 15.12
CA VAL A 356 10.26 -16.70 13.67
C VAL A 356 11.57 -16.88 12.92
N GLU A 357 12.61 -16.12 13.24
CA GLU A 357 13.95 -16.31 12.63
C GLU A 357 14.53 -17.70 12.89
N ALA A 358 14.43 -18.21 14.13
CA ALA A 358 15.01 -19.50 14.48
C ALA A 358 14.27 -20.73 13.90
N LEU A 359 12.99 -20.57 13.54
CA LEU A 359 12.17 -21.65 12.95
C LEU A 359 12.43 -21.86 11.46
N TYR A 360 12.92 -20.83 10.76
CA TYR A 360 13.17 -20.89 9.32
C TYR A 360 14.58 -21.36 8.94
N ASP A 361 15.50 -21.51 9.90
CA ASP A 361 16.91 -21.81 9.63
C ASP A 361 17.27 -23.32 9.66
N GLY A 362 16.35 -24.23 9.29
CA GLY A 362 16.80 -25.59 8.93
C GLY A 362 15.85 -26.79 9.01
N ASP A 363 14.57 -26.68 9.40
CA ASP A 363 13.64 -27.82 9.27
C ASP A 363 12.19 -27.32 9.09
N PRO A 364 11.53 -27.53 7.92
CA PRO A 364 10.30 -26.84 7.53
C PRO A 364 9.04 -27.36 8.25
N LYS A 365 9.17 -27.95 9.43
CA LYS A 365 8.09 -28.73 10.05
C LYS A 365 7.24 -27.96 11.04
N ALA A 366 7.62 -26.76 11.51
CA ALA A 366 6.85 -26.05 12.53
C ALA A 366 6.08 -24.84 11.97
N VAL A 367 4.76 -24.84 12.17
CA VAL A 367 3.88 -23.71 11.84
C VAL A 367 3.66 -22.88 13.11
N LEU A 368 3.78 -21.56 13.01
CA LEU A 368 3.41 -20.63 14.07
C LEU A 368 2.01 -20.09 13.76
N VAL A 369 1.00 -20.45 14.56
CA VAL A 369 -0.34 -19.86 14.43
C VAL A 369 -0.51 -18.79 15.50
N THR A 370 -0.33 -17.53 15.14
CA THR A 370 -0.63 -16.42 16.04
C THR A 370 -2.13 -16.13 16.00
N GLY A 371 -2.84 -16.48 17.08
CA GLY A 371 -4.21 -16.04 17.31
C GLY A 371 -4.22 -14.91 18.34
N ASP A 372 -4.94 -13.82 18.04
CA ASP A 372 -5.23 -12.77 19.01
C ASP A 372 -6.35 -13.25 19.94
N ALA A 373 -5.99 -14.06 20.93
CA ALA A 373 -6.91 -14.41 22.01
C ALA A 373 -6.96 -13.22 22.97
N GLY A 374 -7.70 -12.16 22.59
CA GLY A 374 -8.37 -11.10 23.37
C GLY A 374 -7.73 -10.46 24.61
N ASN A 375 -6.53 -10.87 25.00
CA ASN A 375 -5.93 -10.68 26.31
C ASN A 375 -4.40 -10.46 26.20
N GLY A 376 -3.88 -10.26 24.97
CA GLY A 376 -2.44 -10.10 24.72
C GLY A 376 -1.61 -11.38 24.87
N LYS A 377 -2.21 -12.55 24.62
CA LYS A 377 -1.53 -13.84 24.69
C LYS A 377 -1.61 -14.59 23.36
N SER A 378 -0.47 -15.03 22.84
CA SER A 378 -0.39 -15.87 21.64
C SER A 378 -0.08 -17.33 22.01
N SER A 379 -0.62 -18.27 21.24
CA SER A 379 -0.38 -19.71 21.38
C SER A 379 0.47 -20.24 20.23
N LEU A 380 1.34 -21.20 20.48
CA LEU A 380 2.11 -21.91 19.45
C LEU A 380 1.42 -23.26 19.16
N LEU A 381 1.13 -23.58 17.91
CA LEU A 381 0.51 -24.85 17.53
C LEU A 381 1.29 -25.52 16.40
N TRP A 382 1.70 -26.77 16.60
CA TRP A 382 2.43 -27.56 15.61
C TRP A 382 1.56 -28.70 15.05
N ALA A 383 1.66 -28.98 13.74
CA ALA A 383 1.08 -30.15 13.08
C ALA A 383 2.18 -30.99 12.42
N SER A 384 2.07 -32.33 12.52
CA SER A 384 3.00 -33.27 11.85
C SER A 384 2.60 -33.51 10.39
N PRO A 385 3.56 -33.81 9.49
CA PRO A 385 3.26 -34.01 8.08
C PRO A 385 2.57 -35.36 7.87
N GLY A 386 1.34 -35.32 7.36
CA GLY A 386 0.57 -36.52 6.99
C GLY A 386 -0.93 -36.51 7.31
N ILE A 387 -1.57 -35.33 7.45
CA ILE A 387 -3.03 -35.20 7.61
C ILE A 387 -3.52 -34.06 6.72
#